data_AF-A0A8X7VN76-F1
#
_entry.id   AF-A0A8X7VN76-F1
#
_cell.length_a   1.000
_cell.length_b   1.000
_cell.length_c   1.000
_cell.angle_alpha   90.00
_cell.angle_beta   90.00
_cell.angle_gamma   90.00
#
_symmetry.space_group_name_H-M   'P 1'
#
loop_
_entity.id
_entity.type
_entity.pdbx_description
1 polymer ?
#
loop_
_entity_poly.entity_id
_entity_poly.type
_entity_poly.pdbx_seq_one_letter_code
_entity_poly.pdbx_strand_id
1 'polypeptide(L)'
;MKSTSPYASPQIAFLDRWFVKSWVNDFEKHDKKTIELSDMYRKAFNVEYPKQFVTVKKWFDDVDSLFLFHHINGNHWVALYIDLHKATIYVYDSIPNVLKDHKQLLEECRPFTKIIH
;
A
#
# COMPACT_ATOMS: atom_id res chain seq x y z
N MET A 1 28.66 13.14 -14.35
CA MET A 1 27.75 12.38 -13.47
C MET A 1 26.53 13.26 -13.17
N LYS A 2 25.31 12.80 -13.45
CA LYS A 2 24.11 13.51 -12.96
C LYS A 2 24.06 13.36 -11.44
N SER A 3 23.98 14.46 -10.69
CA SER A 3 23.77 14.42 -9.25
C SER A 3 22.47 13.68 -8.96
N THR A 4 22.51 12.65 -8.13
CA THR A 4 21.32 11.97 -7.64
C THR A 4 20.45 12.97 -6.87
N SER A 5 19.14 12.95 -7.14
CA SER A 5 18.18 13.77 -6.40
C SER A 5 18.28 13.44 -4.91
N PRO A 6 18.23 14.42 -4.00
CA PRO A 6 18.19 14.15 -2.56
C PRO A 6 16.93 13.37 -2.15
N TYR A 7 15.91 13.34 -3.02
CA TYR A 7 14.66 12.60 -2.82
C TYR A 7 14.67 11.21 -3.46
N ALA A 8 15.74 10.83 -4.16
CA ALA A 8 15.87 9.48 -4.72
C ALA A 8 16.42 8.53 -3.65
N SER A 9 15.52 7.87 -2.92
CA SER A 9 15.90 6.77 -2.02
C SER A 9 15.65 5.42 -2.70
N PRO A 10 16.63 4.49 -2.68
CA PRO A 10 16.41 3.14 -3.17
C PRO A 10 15.40 2.35 -2.32
N GLN A 11 15.06 2.84 -1.12
CA GLN A 11 14.18 2.18 -0.14
C GLN A 11 12.70 2.55 -0.30
N ILE A 12 12.34 3.18 -1.42
CA ILE A 12 10.97 3.60 -1.73
C ILE A 12 10.42 2.72 -2.87
N ALA A 13 9.18 2.25 -2.70
CA ALA A 13 8.41 1.61 -3.76
C ALA A 13 7.07 2.32 -3.99
N PHE A 14 6.66 2.36 -5.25
CA PHE A 14 5.32 2.82 -5.65
C PHE A 14 4.49 1.61 -6.05
N LEU A 15 3.32 1.44 -5.45
CA LEU A 15 2.42 0.34 -5.79
C LEU A 15 1.54 0.72 -6.96
N ASP A 16 1.42 -0.20 -7.90
CA ASP A 16 0.53 -0.04 -9.04
C ASP A 16 -0.95 -0.02 -8.62
N ARG A 17 -1.74 0.79 -9.31
CA ARG A 17 -3.18 0.98 -9.04
C ARG A 17 -3.97 -0.32 -9.17
N TRP A 18 -3.66 -1.16 -10.15
CA TRP A 18 -4.36 -2.44 -10.33
C TRP A 18 -4.06 -3.39 -9.17
N PHE A 19 -2.80 -3.43 -8.70
CA PHE A 19 -2.42 -4.22 -7.53
C PHE A 19 -3.20 -3.76 -6.29
N VAL A 20 -3.22 -2.46 -6.00
CA VAL A 20 -3.95 -1.88 -4.86
C VAL A 20 -5.44 -2.18 -4.93
N LYS A 21 -6.05 -2.04 -6.11
CA LYS A 21 -7.48 -2.33 -6.29
C LYS A 21 -7.78 -3.81 -6.08
N SER A 22 -6.90 -4.69 -6.56
CA SER A 22 -7.07 -6.14 -6.39
C SER A 22 -6.96 -6.53 -4.91
N TRP A 23 -5.99 -5.95 -4.21
CA TRP A 23 -5.81 -6.12 -2.76
C TRP A 23 -7.06 -5.77 -1.97
N VAL A 24 -7.62 -4.57 -2.20
CA VAL A 24 -8.83 -4.11 -1.50
C VAL A 24 -10.02 -5.03 -1.79
N ASN A 25 -10.24 -5.38 -3.06
CA ASN A 25 -11.34 -6.26 -3.44
C ASN A 25 -11.23 -7.65 -2.80
N ASP A 26 -10.01 -8.21 -2.73
CA ASP A 26 -9.80 -9.52 -2.12
C ASP A 26 -9.99 -9.44 -0.60
N PHE A 27 -9.48 -8.38 0.04
CA PHE A 27 -9.71 -8.12 1.47
C PHE A 27 -11.21 -8.06 1.82
N GLU A 28 -12.03 -7.42 0.97
CA GLU A 28 -13.48 -7.33 1.18
C GLU A 28 -14.23 -8.64 0.98
N LYS A 29 -13.74 -9.53 0.10
CA LYS A 29 -14.35 -10.82 -0.19
C LYS A 29 -14.04 -11.89 0.86
N HIS A 30 -12.90 -11.78 1.53
CA HIS A 30 -12.52 -12.70 2.59
C HIS A 30 -13.13 -12.26 3.93
N ASP A 31 -13.44 -13.22 4.81
CA ASP A 31 -13.91 -12.90 6.15
C ASP A 31 -12.81 -12.10 6.88
N LYS A 32 -13.15 -10.89 7.32
CA LYS A 32 -12.23 -9.87 7.86
C LYS A 32 -11.39 -10.35 9.04
N LYS A 33 -11.75 -11.49 9.66
CA LYS A 33 -11.07 -12.11 10.80
C LYS A 33 -10.11 -13.25 10.41
N THR A 34 -10.27 -13.87 9.25
CA THR A 34 -9.53 -15.07 8.81
C THR A 34 -8.79 -14.86 7.50
N ILE A 35 -8.41 -13.62 7.20
CA ILE A 35 -7.59 -13.28 6.04
C ILE A 35 -6.22 -13.94 6.19
N GLU A 36 -6.11 -15.20 5.77
CA GLU A 36 -4.87 -15.73 5.23
C GLU A 36 -4.62 -14.96 3.94
N LEU A 37 -3.57 -14.15 3.95
CA LEU A 37 -3.11 -13.46 2.75
C LEU A 37 -2.96 -14.49 1.65
N SER A 38 -3.73 -14.34 0.56
CA SER A 38 -3.57 -15.18 -0.62
C SER A 38 -2.09 -15.31 -0.95
N ASP A 39 -1.64 -16.52 -1.28
CA ASP A 39 -0.23 -16.81 -1.58
C ASP A 39 0.37 -15.82 -2.61
N MET A 40 -0.47 -15.24 -3.48
CA MET A 40 -0.08 -14.20 -4.42
C MET A 40 0.50 -12.96 -3.73
N TYR A 41 -0.09 -12.50 -2.63
CA TYR A 41 0.33 -11.32 -1.89
C TYR A 41 1.60 -11.58 -1.09
N ARG A 42 1.71 -12.76 -0.47
CA ARG A 42 2.95 -13.21 0.17
C ARG A 42 4.10 -13.28 -0.82
N LYS A 43 3.82 -13.79 -2.02
CA LYS A 43 4.77 -13.80 -3.14
C LYS A 43 5.12 -12.39 -3.61
N ALA A 44 4.19 -11.44 -3.59
CA ALA A 44 4.50 -10.05 -3.93
C ALA A 44 5.47 -9.42 -2.91
N PHE A 45 5.31 -9.68 -1.61
CA PHE A 45 6.23 -9.21 -0.57
C PHE A 45 7.64 -9.80 -0.71
N ASN A 46 7.72 -11.10 -1.06
CA ASN A 46 8.98 -11.79 -1.32
C ASN A 46 9.54 -11.53 -2.73
N VAL A 47 8.89 -10.67 -3.50
CA VAL A 47 9.21 -10.32 -4.89
C VAL A 47 9.20 -11.52 -5.86
N GLU A 48 8.39 -12.53 -5.58
CA GLU A 48 8.17 -13.67 -6.46
C GLU A 48 7.05 -13.42 -7.49
N TYR A 49 6.27 -12.35 -7.32
CA TYR A 49 5.13 -12.02 -8.18
C TYR A 49 4.83 -10.51 -8.25
N PRO A 50 4.46 -9.96 -9.43
CA PRO A 50 4.42 -10.63 -10.74
C PRO A 50 5.83 -10.88 -11.31
N LYS A 51 6.05 -12.02 -11.97
CA LYS A 51 7.36 -12.40 -12.56
C LYS A 51 7.98 -11.36 -13.50
N GLN A 52 7.13 -10.50 -14.07
CA GLN A 52 7.49 -9.43 -15.01
C GLN A 52 7.93 -8.13 -14.30
N PHE A 53 7.75 -8.04 -12.99
CA PHE A 53 8.09 -6.89 -12.15
C PHE A 53 8.90 -7.29 -10.91
N VAL A 54 9.67 -8.39 -10.99
CA VAL A 54 10.59 -8.81 -9.93
C VAL A 54 11.69 -7.76 -9.80
N THR A 55 11.46 -6.75 -8.99
CA THR A 55 12.50 -5.84 -8.53
C THR A 55 13.33 -6.62 -7.50
N VAL A 56 14.66 -6.61 -7.56
CA VAL A 56 15.51 -7.36 -6.60
C VAL A 56 15.47 -6.76 -5.18
N LYS A 57 14.36 -6.12 -4.79
CA LYS A 57 14.18 -5.35 -3.57
C LYS A 57 13.00 -5.87 -2.78
N LYS A 58 13.31 -6.66 -1.75
CA LYS A 58 12.33 -7.21 -0.84
C LYS A 58 11.80 -6.12 0.08
N TRP A 59 10.51 -6.18 0.41
CA TRP A 59 9.94 -5.27 1.39
C TRP A 59 10.49 -5.60 2.78
N PHE A 60 10.61 -4.59 3.65
CA PHE A 60 11.30 -4.65 4.95
C PHE A 60 12.83 -4.78 4.90
N ASP A 61 13.39 -5.48 3.90
CA ASP A 61 14.85 -5.61 3.74
C ASP A 61 15.45 -4.46 2.90
N ASP A 62 14.86 -4.21 1.73
CA ASP A 62 15.37 -3.25 0.73
C ASP A 62 14.42 -2.07 0.49
N VAL A 63 13.17 -2.16 0.96
CA VAL A 63 12.12 -1.14 0.84
C VAL A 63 11.50 -0.92 2.21
N ASP A 64 11.51 0.33 2.65
CA ASP A 64 10.96 0.75 3.95
C ASP A 64 9.65 1.51 3.79
N SER A 65 9.45 2.10 2.62
CA SER A 65 8.42 3.11 2.37
C SER A 65 7.62 2.76 1.12
N LEU A 66 6.32 2.56 1.28
CA LEU A 66 5.41 2.31 0.17
C LEU A 66 4.54 3.53 -0.08
N PHE A 67 4.45 3.94 -1.34
CA PHE A 67 3.51 4.96 -1.78
C PHE A 67 2.47 4.33 -2.70
N LEU A 68 1.21 4.65 -2.47
CA LEU A 68 0.10 4.17 -3.29
C LEU A 68 -1.05 5.17 -3.34
N PHE A 69 -1.93 5.01 -4.33
CA PHE A 69 -3.17 5.74 -4.43
C PHE A 69 -4.35 4.82 -4.11
N HIS A 70 -5.23 5.27 -3.22
CA HIS A 70 -6.42 4.52 -2.83
C HIS A 70 -7.68 5.28 -3.22
N HIS A 71 -8.60 4.58 -3.88
CA HIS A 71 -9.88 5.13 -4.29
C HIS A 71 -10.92 4.83 -3.21
N ILE A 72 -11.40 5.86 -2.55
CA ILE A 72 -12.32 5.78 -1.41
C ILE A 72 -13.67 6.38 -1.78
N ASN A 73 -14.73 5.90 -1.11
CA ASN A 73 -16.09 6.42 -1.27
C ASN A 73 -16.62 6.49 -2.72
N GLY A 74 -15.99 5.73 -3.65
CA GLY A 74 -16.39 5.66 -5.06
C GLY A 74 -16.09 6.89 -5.92
N ASN A 75 -15.55 7.98 -5.39
CA ASN A 75 -15.32 9.22 -6.15
C ASN A 75 -14.08 10.02 -5.76
N HIS A 76 -13.26 9.53 -4.83
CA HIS A 76 -12.15 10.30 -4.28
C HIS A 76 -10.86 9.51 -4.19
N TRP A 77 -9.74 10.19 -4.41
CA TRP A 77 -8.41 9.58 -4.36
C TRP A 77 -7.61 10.18 -3.22
N VAL A 78 -7.08 9.31 -2.38
CA VAL A 78 -6.09 9.68 -1.36
C VAL A 78 -4.74 9.06 -1.71
N ALA A 79 -3.67 9.78 -1.38
CA ALA A 79 -2.33 9.21 -1.41
C ALA A 79 -2.02 8.62 -0.03
N LEU A 80 -1.52 7.39 -0.02
CA LEU A 80 -1.05 6.74 1.20
C LEU A 80 0.46 6.61 1.15
N TYR A 81 1.07 6.87 2.31
CA TYR A 81 2.44 6.52 2.61
C TYR A 81 2.43 5.50 3.74
N ILE A 82 2.98 4.31 3.50
CA ILE A 82 3.12 3.26 4.51
C ILE A 82 4.59 3.18 4.89
N ASP A 83 4.87 3.46 6.16
CA ASP A 83 6.16 3.21 6.80
C ASP A 83 6.12 1.79 7.38
N LEU A 84 6.87 0.88 6.76
CA LEU A 84 6.85 -0.54 7.10
C LEU A 84 7.44 -0.81 8.49
N HIS A 85 8.53 -0.14 8.85
CA HIS A 85 9.19 -0.34 10.14
C HIS A 85 8.41 0.31 11.29
N LYS A 86 7.77 1.45 11.05
CA LYS A 86 6.89 2.09 12.06
C LYS A 86 5.48 1.51 12.08
N ALA A 87 5.15 0.59 11.19
CA ALA A 87 3.81 0.04 11.02
C ALA A 87 2.73 1.15 10.96
N THR A 88 3.03 2.25 10.26
CA THR A 88 2.19 3.47 10.25
C THR A 88 1.75 3.80 8.83
N ILE A 89 0.46 4.08 8.67
CA ILE A 89 -0.13 4.53 7.41
C ILE A 89 -0.45 6.02 7.54
N TYR A 90 0.21 6.84 6.74
CA TYR A 90 -0.09 8.27 6.58
C TYR A 90 -1.03 8.45 5.41
N VAL A 91 -2.13 9.18 5.63
CA VAL A 91 -3.11 9.51 4.60
C VAL A 91 -2.97 10.98 4.23
N TYR A 92 -2.72 11.24 2.95
CA TYR A 92 -2.73 12.58 2.39
C TYR A 92 -4.01 12.77 1.57
N ASP A 93 -4.96 13.50 2.15
CA ASP A 93 -6.19 13.91 1.51
C ASP A 93 -6.05 15.36 1.03
N SER A 94 -6.12 15.58 -0.28
CA SER A 94 -6.06 16.91 -0.89
C SER A 94 -7.38 17.68 -0.77
N ILE A 95 -8.47 17.03 -0.36
CA ILE A 95 -9.80 17.62 -0.19
C ILE A 95 -10.29 17.32 1.25
N PRO A 96 -9.99 18.21 2.22
CA PRO A 96 -10.07 17.93 3.67
C PRO A 96 -11.47 17.59 4.24
N ASN A 97 -12.52 17.54 3.42
CA ASN A 97 -13.90 17.33 3.83
C ASN A 97 -14.61 16.16 3.11
N VAL A 98 -13.90 15.35 2.30
CA VAL A 98 -14.54 14.23 1.59
C VAL A 98 -14.92 13.12 2.55
N LEU A 99 -14.02 12.73 3.46
CA LEU A 99 -14.35 11.89 4.60
C LEU A 99 -14.46 12.76 5.85
N LYS A 100 -15.69 13.16 6.18
CA LYS A 100 -15.97 13.97 7.38
C LYS A 100 -15.77 13.20 8.68
N ASP A 101 -15.78 11.87 8.62
CA ASP A 101 -15.60 10.98 9.77
C ASP A 101 -14.26 10.22 9.67
N HIS A 102 -13.40 10.42 10.66
CA HIS A 102 -12.14 9.71 10.78
C HIS A 102 -12.31 8.18 10.82
N LYS A 103 -13.44 7.69 11.36
CA LYS A 103 -13.74 6.24 11.39
C LYS A 103 -13.92 5.66 9.98
N GLN A 104 -14.51 6.42 9.05
CA GLN A 104 -14.67 5.98 7.68
C GLN A 104 -13.30 5.82 7.02
N LEU A 105 -12.39 6.77 7.23
CA LEU A 105 -11.04 6.69 6.68
C LEU A 105 -10.25 5.49 7.25
N LEU A 106 -10.41 5.21 8.54
CA LEU A 106 -9.80 4.05 9.18
C LEU A 106 -10.30 2.73 8.57
N GLU A 107 -11.61 2.60 8.32
CA GLU A 107 -12.16 1.40 7.68
C GLU A 107 -11.73 1.27 6.22
N GLU A 108 -11.68 2.38 5.46
CA GLU A 108 -11.17 2.40 4.08
C GLU A 108 -9.68 1.99 4.02
N CYS A 109 -8.87 2.41 4.99
CA CYS A 109 -7.44 2.06 5.03
C CYS A 109 -7.15 0.70 5.68
N ARG A 110 -8.16 0.06 6.30
CA ARG A 110 -8.02 -1.21 6.99
C ARG A 110 -7.38 -2.33 6.15
N PRO A 111 -7.64 -2.47 4.84
CA PRO A 111 -7.00 -3.48 4.02
C PRO A 111 -5.47 -3.44 4.09
N PHE A 112 -4.88 -2.26 4.23
CA PHE A 112 -3.43 -2.08 4.20
C PHE A 112 -2.76 -2.38 5.55
N THR A 113 -3.53 -2.55 6.61
CA THR A 113 -2.99 -2.97 7.92
C THR A 113 -2.41 -4.39 7.91
N LYS A 114 -2.75 -5.20 6.89
CA LYS A 114 -2.16 -6.53 6.66
C LYS A 114 -0.85 -6.50 5.87
N ILE A 115 -0.40 -5.33 5.43
CA ILE A 115 0.92 -5.16 4.82
C ILE A 115 1.99 -4.99 5.92
N ILE A 116 1.59 -4.42 7.06
CA ILE A 116 2.46 -4.12 8.21
C ILE A 116 2.53 -5.26 9.25
N HIS A 117 1.79 -6.35 9.06
CA HIS A 117 1.66 -7.49 9.98
C HIS A 117 1.56 -8.81 9.24
#